data_AF-A0A7W0F7W3-F1
#
_entry.id   AF-A0A7W0F7W3-F1
#
_cell.length_a   1.000
_cell.length_b   1.000
_cell.length_c   1.000
_cell.angle_alpha   90.00
_cell.angle_beta   90.00
_cell.angle_gamma   90.00
#
_symmetry.space_group_name_H-M   'P 1'
#
loop_
_entity.id
_entity.type
_entity.pdbx_description
1 polymer ?
#
loop_
_entity_poly.entity_id
_entity_poly.type
_entity_poly.pdbx_seq_one_letter_code
_entity_poly.pdbx_strand_id
1 'polypeptide(L)'
;GLSQMELAERVGISYQQIQKYEKGVSEINISRLSQIAHALNLPLSRFVLDDERMMVSESVSPYGTLSDNEIELLKLFRRIKDKKLKDGFLIAIKGIAELSEKSHIKKT
;
A
#
# COMPACT_ATOMS: atom_id res chain seq x y z
N GLY A 1 10.09 -5.52 -22.81
CA GLY A 1 10.14 -4.13 -22.31
C GLY A 1 10.39 -3.21 -23.49
N LEU A 2 10.04 -1.93 -23.39
CA LEU A 2 10.40 -0.94 -24.41
C LEU A 2 11.92 -0.83 -24.53
N SER A 3 12.41 -0.61 -25.74
CA SER A 3 13.78 -0.11 -25.92
C SER A 3 13.89 1.34 -25.46
N GLN A 4 15.09 1.76 -25.06
CA GLN A 4 15.37 3.16 -24.71
C GLN A 4 15.05 4.14 -25.85
N MET A 5 15.21 3.71 -27.10
CA MET A 5 14.91 4.54 -28.28
C MET A 5 13.41 4.74 -28.46
N GLU A 6 12.62 3.68 -28.30
CA GLU A 6 11.14 3.77 -28.28
C GLU A 6 10.63 4.59 -27.09
N LEU A 7 11.26 4.46 -25.92
CA LEU A 7 10.91 5.27 -24.74
C LEU A 7 11.20 6.76 -24.99
N ALA A 8 12.35 7.07 -25.58
CA ALA A 8 12.74 8.42 -25.94
C ALA A 8 11.75 9.06 -26.92
N GLU A 9 11.33 8.31 -27.94
CA GLU A 9 10.32 8.73 -28.91
C GLU A 9 8.97 9.01 -28.25
N ARG A 10 8.48 8.10 -27.40
CA ARG A 10 7.20 8.27 -26.69
C ARG A 10 7.18 9.46 -25.72
N VAL A 11 8.34 9.79 -25.13
CA VAL A 11 8.49 10.88 -24.15
C VAL A 11 8.85 12.20 -24.84
N GLY A 12 9.28 12.17 -26.11
CA GLY A 12 9.69 13.33 -26.88
C GLY A 12 11.03 13.91 -26.43
N ILE A 13 11.99 13.05 -26.12
CA ILE A 13 13.38 13.45 -25.76
C ILE A 13 14.40 12.66 -26.56
N SER A 14 15.68 13.06 -26.49
CA SER A 14 16.73 12.30 -27.17
C SER A 14 17.03 10.98 -26.43
N TYR A 15 17.44 9.97 -27.20
CA TYR A 15 17.93 8.70 -26.66
C TYR A 15 19.06 8.88 -25.63
N GLN A 16 19.96 9.83 -25.91
CA GLN A 16 21.05 10.17 -24.99
C GLN A 16 20.53 10.74 -23.66
N GLN A 17 19.40 11.45 -23.67
CA GLN A 17 18.80 11.97 -22.44
C GLN A 17 18.20 10.85 -21.59
N ILE A 18 17.55 9.86 -22.19
CA ILE A 18 17.12 8.63 -21.49
C ILE A 18 18.33 7.93 -20.88
N GLN A 19 19.42 7.75 -21.62
CA GLN A 19 20.65 7.15 -21.08
C GLN A 19 21.23 7.92 -19.89
N LYS A 20 21.18 9.26 -19.92
CA LYS A 20 21.63 10.10 -18.80
C LYS A 20 20.76 9.92 -17.57
N TYR A 21 19.44 9.79 -17.74
CA TYR A 21 18.52 9.51 -16.64
C TYR A 21 18.79 8.14 -16.02
N GLU A 22 18.95 7.10 -16.84
CA GLU A 22 19.23 5.75 -16.32
C GLU A 22 20.56 5.65 -15.58
N LYS A 23 21.57 6.40 -16.02
CA LYS A 23 22.89 6.45 -15.36
C LYS A 23 22.92 7.41 -14.17
N GLY A 24 21.83 8.13 -13.87
CA GLY A 24 21.77 9.11 -12.78
C GLY A 24 22.66 10.33 -12.97
N VAL A 25 23.15 10.59 -14.20
CA VAL A 25 24.07 11.71 -14.50
C VAL A 25 23.29 13.02 -14.76
N SER A 26 22.00 12.91 -15.07
CA SER A 26 21.10 14.06 -15.22
C SER A 26 19.96 13.94 -14.23
N GLU A 27 19.67 15.03 -13.52
CA GLU A 27 18.44 15.14 -12.73
C GLU A 27 17.21 15.11 -13.65
N ILE A 28 16.13 14.54 -13.12
CA ILE A 28 14.84 14.44 -13.79
C ILE A 28 13.78 15.16 -12.95
N ASN A 29 12.98 16.03 -13.58
CA ASN A 29 11.88 16.69 -12.90
C ASN A 29 10.62 15.79 -12.86
N ILE A 30 9.69 16.11 -11.95
CA ILE A 30 8.45 15.33 -11.75
C ILE A 30 7.61 15.21 -13.05
N SER A 31 7.51 16.29 -13.83
CA SER A 31 6.74 16.28 -15.09
C SER A 31 7.31 15.25 -16.08
N ARG A 32 8.63 15.23 -16.23
CA ARG A 32 9.33 14.27 -17.10
C ARG A 32 9.20 12.85 -16.57
N LEU A 33 9.33 12.66 -15.26
CA LEU A 33 9.16 11.35 -14.63
C LEU A 33 7.73 10.80 -14.82
N SER A 34 6.72 11.67 -14.76
CA SER A 34 5.32 11.33 -15.05
C SER A 34 5.12 10.87 -16.50
N GLN A 35 5.74 11.54 -17.48
CA GLN A 35 5.69 11.13 -18.88
C GLN A 35 6.34 9.77 -19.11
N ILE A 36 7.48 9.51 -18.45
CA ILE A 36 8.17 8.21 -18.51
C ILE A 36 7.29 7.11 -17.90
N ALA A 37 6.68 7.36 -16.73
CA ALA A 37 5.77 6.42 -16.09
C ALA A 37 4.59 6.07 -17.00
N HIS A 38 3.97 7.07 -17.63
CA HIS A 38 2.89 6.86 -18.60
C HIS A 38 3.36 6.05 -19.82
N ALA A 39 4.52 6.36 -20.40
CA ALA A 39 5.07 5.65 -21.56
C ALA A 39 5.38 4.17 -21.25
N LEU A 40 5.73 3.86 -20.00
CA LEU A 40 5.98 2.51 -19.48
C LEU A 40 4.72 1.81 -18.95
N ASN A 41 3.56 2.48 -18.96
CA ASN A 41 2.31 2.02 -18.37
C ASN A 41 2.47 1.62 -16.88
N LEU A 42 3.24 2.42 -16.14
CA LEU A 42 3.47 2.25 -14.71
C LEU A 42 2.89 3.44 -13.94
N PRO A 43 2.43 3.23 -12.70
CA PRO A 43 2.10 4.35 -11.83
C PRO A 43 3.37 5.13 -11.47
N LEU A 44 3.29 6.46 -11.44
CA LEU A 44 4.40 7.35 -11.06
C LEU A 44 4.99 7.00 -9.69
N SER A 45 4.15 6.50 -8.78
CA SER A 45 4.56 6.02 -7.46
C SER A 45 5.68 4.98 -7.50
N ARG A 46 5.80 4.19 -8.58
CA ARG A 46 6.87 3.20 -8.74
C ARG A 46 8.27 3.82 -8.84
N PHE A 47 8.37 5.11 -9.19
CA PHE A 47 9.64 5.84 -9.31
C PHE A 47 9.92 6.79 -8.14
N VAL A 48 8.88 7.21 -7.42
CA VAL A 48 8.97 8.24 -6.37
C VAL A 48 8.89 7.66 -4.97
N LEU A 49 8.21 6.51 -4.81
CA LEU A 49 8.16 5.81 -3.54
C LEU A 49 9.37 4.90 -3.47
N ASP A 50 10.29 5.24 -2.57
CA ASP A 50 11.21 4.26 -2.01
C ASP A 50 10.36 3.13 -1.38
N ASP A 51 10.77 1.87 -1.54
CA ASP A 51 9.98 0.67 -1.15
C ASP A 51 9.54 0.67 0.33
N GLU A 52 9.96 1.65 1.13
CA GLU A 52 9.64 1.75 2.55
C GLU A 52 8.38 2.54 2.93
N ARG A 53 7.76 3.35 2.07
CA ARG A 53 6.53 4.07 2.49
C ARG A 53 5.52 4.18 1.37
N MET A 54 4.63 3.19 1.36
CA MET A 54 3.24 3.34 0.95
C MET A 54 2.67 4.68 1.49
N MET A 55 2.75 5.75 0.70
CA MET A 55 1.81 6.87 0.80
C MET A 55 0.48 6.38 0.22
N VAL A 56 -0.18 5.49 0.97
CA VAL A 56 -1.59 5.20 0.78
C VAL A 56 -2.34 6.36 1.42
N SER A 57 -3.37 6.88 0.75
CA SER A 57 -4.26 7.91 1.27
C SER A 57 -5.11 7.46 2.47
N GLU A 58 -4.91 6.24 2.97
CA GLU A 58 -5.43 5.81 4.25
C GLU A 58 -4.37 6.09 5.32
N SER A 59 -4.78 6.85 6.33
CA SER A 59 -4.09 6.92 7.62
C SER A 59 -3.55 5.54 7.98
N VAL A 60 -2.25 5.44 8.27
CA VAL A 60 -1.65 4.26 8.91
C VAL A 60 -2.67 3.75 9.91
N SER A 61 -3.18 2.55 9.67
CA SER A 61 -4.20 1.94 10.54
C SER A 61 -3.75 2.15 11.98
N PRO A 62 -4.58 2.73 12.88
CA PRO A 62 -4.19 2.96 14.27
C PRO A 62 -3.82 1.67 15.00
N TYR A 63 -4.07 0.52 14.35
CA TYR A 63 -3.78 -0.82 14.81
C TYR A 63 -2.45 -1.39 14.27
N GLY A 64 -1.64 -0.59 13.55
CA GLY A 64 -0.37 -1.04 12.98
C GLY A 64 -0.54 -2.05 11.83
N THR A 65 0.48 -2.90 11.64
CA THR A 65 0.42 -4.02 10.69
C THR A 65 -0.41 -5.14 11.27
N LEU A 66 -1.50 -5.50 10.57
CA LEU A 66 -2.37 -6.60 10.96
C LEU A 66 -1.69 -7.94 10.72
N SER A 67 -1.77 -8.83 11.70
CA SER A 67 -1.45 -10.25 11.56
C SER A 67 -2.43 -10.98 10.64
N ASP A 68 -2.04 -12.17 10.17
CA ASP A 68 -2.88 -12.99 9.29
C ASP A 68 -4.27 -13.28 9.89
N ASN A 69 -4.32 -13.54 11.20
CA ASN A 69 -5.57 -13.80 11.93
C ASN A 69 -6.47 -12.56 11.99
N GLU A 70 -5.89 -11.36 12.16
CA GLU A 70 -6.65 -10.10 12.16
C GLU A 70 -7.22 -9.80 10.77
N ILE A 71 -6.44 -10.08 9.72
CA ILE A 71 -6.90 -9.93 8.33
C ILE A 71 -8.06 -10.89 8.05
N GLU A 72 -7.96 -12.15 8.47
CA GLU A 72 -9.02 -13.14 8.30
C GLU A 72 -10.31 -12.73 9.04
N LEU A 73 -10.18 -12.31 10.30
CA LEU A 73 -11.30 -11.78 11.09
C LEU A 73 -12.01 -10.64 10.37
N LEU A 74 -11.26 -9.65 9.89
CA LEU A 74 -11.82 -8.50 9.17
C LEU A 74 -12.51 -8.92 7.87
N LYS A 75 -11.92 -9.85 7.10
CA LYS A 75 -12.53 -10.38 5.87
C LYS A 75 -13.86 -11.05 6.15
N LEU A 76 -13.94 -11.91 7.17
CA LEU A 76 -15.17 -12.60 7.56
C LEU A 76 -16.20 -11.63 8.10
N PHE A 77 -15.81 -10.71 8.98
CA PHE A 77 -16.72 -9.72 9.57
C PHE A 77 -17.33 -8.79 8.53
N ARG A 78 -16.56 -8.36 7.51
CA ARG A 78 -17.06 -7.53 6.40
C ARG A 78 -18.12 -8.23 5.55
N ARG A 79 -18.09 -9.57 5.44
CA ARG A 79 -19.07 -10.36 4.66
C ARG A 79 -20.44 -10.45 5.33
N ILE A 80 -20.52 -10.24 6.65
CA ILE A 80 -21.79 -10.21 7.37
C ILE A 80 -22.56 -8.96 6.91
N LYS A 81 -23.79 -9.11 6.42
CA LYS A 81 -24.63 -7.99 5.99
C LYS A 81 -25.62 -7.57 7.08
N ASP A 82 -26.11 -8.54 7.85
CA ASP A 82 -27.05 -8.28 8.93
C ASP A 82 -26.37 -7.53 10.09
N LYS A 83 -26.89 -6.34 10.40
CA LYS A 83 -26.39 -5.50 11.48
C LYS A 83 -26.53 -6.17 12.85
N LYS A 84 -27.65 -6.87 13.11
CA LYS A 84 -27.88 -7.54 14.40
C LYS A 84 -26.84 -8.64 14.65
N LEU A 85 -26.45 -9.37 13.61
CA LEU A 85 -25.40 -10.38 13.71
C LEU A 85 -24.02 -9.75 13.96
N LYS A 86 -23.71 -8.62 13.33
CA LYS A 86 -22.48 -7.88 13.63
C LYS A 86 -22.43 -7.40 15.08
N ASP A 87 -23.52 -6.81 15.55
CA ASP A 87 -23.62 -6.29 16.91
C ASP A 87 -23.47 -7.42 17.93
N GLY A 88 -24.14 -8.56 17.71
CA GLY A 88 -23.98 -9.76 18.56
C GLY A 88 -22.55 -10.30 18.58
N PHE A 89 -21.89 -10.36 17.43
CA PHE A 89 -20.49 -10.78 17.33
C PHE A 89 -19.54 -9.86 18.09
N LEU A 90 -19.73 -8.54 17.99
CA LEU A 90 -18.94 -7.58 18.74
C LEU A 90 -19.12 -7.72 20.26
N ILE A 91 -20.35 -8.00 20.72
CA ILE A 91 -20.62 -8.28 22.14
C ILE A 91 -19.86 -9.53 22.59
N ALA A 92 -19.88 -10.60 21.79
CA ALA A 92 -19.18 -11.84 22.11
C ALA A 92 -17.65 -11.63 22.20
N ILE A 93 -17.04 -10.94 21.23
CA ILE A 93 -15.61 -10.61 21.26
C ILE A 93 -15.26 -9.78 22.49
N LYS A 94 -16.07 -8.78 22.83
CA LYS A 94 -15.85 -7.96 24.04
C LYS A 94 -15.84 -8.82 25.30
N GLY A 95 -16.83 -9.71 25.45
CA GLY A 95 -16.91 -10.62 26.59
C GLY A 95 -15.69 -11.55 26.69
N ILE A 96 -15.23 -12.10 25.56
CA ILE A 96 -14.02 -12.94 25.52
C ILE A 96 -12.77 -12.13 25.91
N ALA A 97 -12.62 -10.91 25.39
CA ALA A 97 -11.48 -10.04 25.70
C ALA A 97 -11.42 -9.69 27.19
N GLU A 98 -12.53 -9.27 27.78
CA GLU A 98 -12.62 -8.95 29.22
C GLU A 98 -12.31 -10.16 30.11
N LEU A 99 -12.72 -11.37 29.69
CA LEU A 99 -12.41 -12.60 30.42
C LEU A 99 -10.93 -12.98 30.31
N SER A 100 -10.32 -12.80 29.14
CA SER A 100 -8.88 -13.03 28.93
C SER A 100 -8.03 -12.15 29.85
N GLU A 101 -8.40 -10.89 30.03
CA GLU A 101 -7.70 -9.97 30.93
C GLU A 101 -7.85 -10.38 32.41
N LYS A 102 -9.06 -10.77 32.84
CA LYS A 102 -9.31 -11.20 34.23
C LYS A 102 -8.61 -12.51 34.61
N SER A 103 -8.45 -13.43 33.66
CA SER A 103 -7.72 -14.69 33.86
C SER A 103 -6.21 -14.48 34.06
N HIS A 104 -5.63 -13.39 33.57
CA HIS A 104 -4.23 -13.04 33.81
C HIS A 104 -3.99 -12.46 35.22
N ILE A 105 -4.99 -11.82 35.83
CA ILE A 105 -4.87 -11.18 37.15
C ILE A 105 -4.97 -12.21 38.30
N LYS A 106 -5.74 -13.30 38.13
CA LYS A 106 -5.93 -14.34 39.18
C LYS A 106 -4.77 -15.32 39.34
N LYS A 107 -3.72 -15.24 38.51
CA LYS A 107 -2.54 -16.14 38.55
C LYS A 107 -1.30 -15.54 39.24
N THR A 108 -1.42 -14.36 39.86
CA THR A 108 -0.39 -13.75 40.73
C THR A 108 -0.92 -13.70 42.15
#